data_AF-A0A800CDZ8-F1
#
_entry.id   AF-A0A800CDZ8-F1
#
_cell.length_a   1.000
_cell.length_b   1.000
_cell.length_c   1.000
_cell.angle_alpha   90.00
_cell.angle_beta   90.00
_cell.angle_gamma   90.00
#
_symmetry.space_group_name_H-M   'P 1'
#
loop_
_entity.id
_entity.type
_entity.pdbx_description
1 polymer ?
#
loop_
_entity_poly.entity_id
_entity_poly.type
_entity_poly.pdbx_seq_one_letter_code
_entity_poly.pdbx_strand_id
1 'polypeptide(L)'
;MNPGNAELRQQIQDLVQHLEHVLPGQAPIKDFVHHNTLHGYQHLHFREAVDAAYKASGARGYLSDDSYRALYREGRITQEHLLQVLNEDEALDAQSLVVDLGEDLQIRLQDLYLLALTAPIDAITPCQLNWQADEMNILAHVHPDVPGQLKQQWLGRAASKGLADESAAIGDLWQACLESLGLEHFIRHPEDL
;
A
#
# COMPACT_ATOMS: atom_id res chain seq x y z
N MET A 1 64.01 6.98 -0.76
CA MET A 1 62.98 6.57 -1.74
C MET A 1 63.64 6.51 -3.11
N ASN A 2 63.49 5.40 -3.83
CA ASN A 2 64.20 5.18 -5.09
C ASN A 2 63.57 6.05 -6.19
N PRO A 3 64.29 6.99 -6.85
CA PRO A 3 63.70 7.95 -7.79
C PRO A 3 62.98 7.28 -8.97
N GLY A 4 63.44 6.10 -9.41
CA GLY A 4 62.77 5.32 -10.45
C GLY A 4 61.36 4.85 -10.08
N ASN A 5 61.02 4.73 -8.79
CA ASN A 5 59.66 4.39 -8.35
C ASN A 5 58.70 5.58 -8.43
N ALA A 6 59.22 6.81 -8.32
CA ALA A 6 58.41 8.01 -8.46
C ALA A 6 58.06 8.25 -9.94
N GLU A 7 59.03 8.03 -10.83
CA GLU A 7 58.87 8.16 -12.28
C GLU A 7 57.90 7.10 -12.84
N LEU A 8 58.04 5.84 -12.41
CA LEU A 8 57.10 4.77 -12.78
C LEU A 8 55.68 5.04 -12.26
N ARG A 9 55.55 5.58 -11.04
CA ARG A 9 54.25 5.94 -10.47
C ARG A 9 53.58 7.04 -11.29
N GLN A 10 54.33 8.05 -11.71
CA GLN A 10 53.81 9.13 -12.55
C GLN A 10 53.33 8.59 -13.91
N GLN A 11 54.15 7.74 -14.55
CA GLN A 11 53.76 7.11 -15.82
C GLN A 11 52.46 6.29 -15.72
N ILE A 12 52.27 5.56 -14.62
CA ILE A 12 51.02 4.80 -14.37
C ILE A 12 49.84 5.76 -14.18
N GLN A 13 50.02 6.87 -13.44
CA GLN A 13 48.95 7.85 -13.22
C GLN A 13 48.52 8.53 -14.52
N ASP A 14 49.47 8.90 -15.37
CA ASP A 14 49.21 9.52 -16.68
C ASP A 14 48.47 8.54 -17.60
N LEU A 15 48.85 7.25 -17.58
CA LEU A 15 48.15 6.17 -18.29
C LEU A 15 46.72 5.97 -17.81
N VAL A 16 46.48 5.99 -16.50
CA VAL A 16 45.13 5.85 -15.93
C VAL A 16 44.23 7.03 -16.33
N GLN A 17 44.75 8.27 -16.27
CA GLN A 17 44.01 9.44 -16.76
C GLN A 17 43.72 9.35 -18.26
N HIS A 18 44.66 8.86 -19.06
CA HIS A 18 44.42 8.69 -20.50
C HIS A 18 43.35 7.62 -20.79
N LEU A 19 43.36 6.51 -20.04
CA LEU A 19 42.37 5.45 -20.16
C LEU A 19 40.95 5.92 -19.81
N GLU A 20 40.79 6.83 -18.85
CA GLU A 20 39.48 7.43 -18.52
C GLU A 20 38.81 8.11 -19.73
N HIS A 21 39.60 8.70 -20.63
CA HIS A 21 39.09 9.40 -21.81
C HIS A 21 38.82 8.47 -23.01
N VAL A 22 39.40 7.26 -23.01
CA VAL A 22 39.31 6.30 -24.13
C VAL A 22 38.33 5.17 -23.82
N LEU A 23 38.21 4.79 -22.55
CA LEU A 23 37.25 3.78 -22.13
C LEU A 23 35.84 4.39 -22.13
N PRO A 24 34.83 3.65 -22.63
CA PRO A 24 33.46 4.12 -22.52
C PRO A 24 33.12 4.31 -21.04
N GLY A 25 32.55 5.47 -20.69
CA GLY A 25 32.09 5.76 -19.33
C GLY A 25 30.94 4.86 -18.84
N GLN A 26 30.52 3.90 -19.68
CA GLN A 26 29.54 2.88 -19.39
C GLN A 26 30.13 1.51 -19.71
N ALA A 27 29.91 0.53 -18.83
CA ALA A 27 30.25 -0.86 -19.11
C ALA A 27 29.48 -1.36 -20.35
N PRO A 28 30.00 -2.37 -21.08
CA PRO A 28 29.26 -2.99 -22.18
C PRO A 28 27.87 -3.45 -21.70
N ILE A 29 26.82 -2.93 -22.33
CA ILE A 29 25.44 -3.33 -22.04
C ILE A 29 25.29 -4.78 -22.50
N LYS A 30 25.35 -5.72 -21.56
CA LYS A 30 25.32 -7.16 -21.83
C LYS A 30 23.94 -7.63 -22.30
N ASP A 31 22.89 -7.07 -21.71
CA ASP A 31 21.49 -7.44 -21.97
C ASP A 31 20.67 -6.18 -22.26
N PHE A 32 20.41 -5.92 -23.55
CA PHE A 32 19.56 -4.82 -23.99
C PHE A 32 18.19 -5.34 -24.42
N VAL A 33 17.23 -5.32 -23.50
CA VAL A 33 15.81 -5.59 -23.83
C VAL A 33 15.22 -4.31 -24.43
N HIS A 34 15.26 -4.22 -25.76
CA HIS A 34 14.84 -3.04 -26.53
C HIS A 34 13.35 -3.05 -26.87
N HIS A 35 12.72 -4.22 -26.82
CA HIS A 35 11.32 -4.35 -27.16
C HIS A 35 10.48 -4.34 -25.89
N ASN A 36 9.73 -3.25 -25.69
CA ASN A 36 8.58 -3.26 -24.81
C ASN A 36 7.66 -4.41 -25.24
N THR A 37 7.39 -5.36 -24.35
CA THR A 37 6.53 -6.52 -24.61
C THR A 37 5.13 -6.10 -25.10
N LEU A 38 4.70 -4.87 -24.79
CA LEU A 38 3.44 -4.28 -25.24
C LEU A 38 3.54 -3.55 -26.59
N HIS A 39 4.68 -3.56 -27.28
CA HIS A 39 4.86 -2.80 -28.53
C HIS A 39 3.79 -3.13 -29.60
N GLY A 40 3.40 -4.41 -29.73
CA GLY A 40 2.32 -4.82 -30.63
C GLY A 40 0.94 -4.25 -30.28
N TYR A 41 0.76 -3.79 -29.04
CA TYR A 41 -0.48 -3.25 -28.48
C TYR A 41 -0.44 -1.72 -28.32
N GLN A 42 0.58 -1.03 -28.85
CA GLN A 42 0.76 0.42 -28.68
C GLN A 42 -0.38 1.29 -29.24
N HIS A 43 -1.26 0.70 -30.04
CA HIS A 43 -2.45 1.36 -30.59
C HIS A 43 -3.64 1.34 -29.63
N LEU A 44 -3.53 0.62 -28.51
CA LEU A 44 -4.54 0.54 -27.44
C LEU A 44 -4.15 1.44 -26.27
N HIS A 45 -5.11 1.83 -25.44
CA HIS A 45 -4.79 2.44 -24.16
C HIS A 45 -4.10 1.44 -23.24
N PHE A 46 -3.27 1.92 -22.31
CA PHE A 46 -2.39 1.06 -21.50
C PHE A 46 -3.12 -0.10 -20.82
N ARG A 47 -4.28 0.15 -20.20
CA ARG A 47 -5.09 -0.89 -19.54
C ARG A 47 -5.55 -1.96 -20.52
N GLU A 48 -6.04 -1.55 -21.68
CA GLU A 48 -6.49 -2.45 -22.74
C GLU A 48 -5.32 -3.25 -23.33
N ALA A 49 -4.15 -2.62 -23.48
CA ALA A 49 -2.93 -3.26 -23.96
C ALA A 49 -2.45 -4.36 -22.99
N VAL A 50 -2.45 -4.07 -21.68
CA VAL A 50 -2.10 -5.05 -20.64
C VAL A 50 -3.10 -6.21 -20.63
N ASP A 51 -4.40 -5.92 -20.68
CA ASP A 51 -5.45 -6.96 -20.70
C ASP A 51 -5.35 -7.85 -21.96
N ALA A 52 -5.09 -7.26 -23.12
CA ALA A 52 -4.90 -8.00 -24.37
C ALA A 52 -3.65 -8.88 -24.32
N ALA A 53 -2.53 -8.35 -23.82
CA ALA A 53 -1.30 -9.11 -23.65
C ALA A 53 -1.46 -10.27 -22.66
N TYR A 54 -2.20 -10.06 -21.56
CA TYR A 54 -2.53 -11.12 -20.61
C TYR A 54 -3.36 -12.23 -21.26
N LYS A 55 -4.42 -11.88 -22.01
CA LYS A 55 -5.25 -12.86 -22.73
C LYS A 55 -4.44 -13.70 -23.73
N ALA A 56 -3.44 -13.09 -24.38
CA ALA A 56 -2.61 -13.78 -25.36
C ALA A 56 -1.51 -14.66 -24.75
N SER A 57 -0.95 -14.28 -23.60
CA SER A 57 0.29 -14.88 -23.06
C SER A 57 0.16 -15.49 -21.66
N GLY A 58 -0.90 -15.15 -20.91
CA GLY A 58 -1.04 -15.46 -19.49
C GLY A 58 -0.14 -14.63 -18.56
N ALA A 59 0.72 -13.77 -19.10
CA ALA A 59 1.63 -12.95 -18.31
C ALA A 59 0.89 -11.75 -17.69
N ARG A 60 1.00 -11.58 -16.36
CA ARG A 60 0.41 -10.44 -15.65
C ARG A 60 1.20 -9.17 -15.97
N GLY A 61 0.52 -8.10 -16.38
CA GLY A 61 1.16 -6.79 -16.65
C GLY A 61 1.14 -5.81 -15.48
N TYR A 62 0.42 -6.13 -14.40
CA TYR A 62 0.39 -5.36 -13.16
C TYR A 62 1.09 -6.14 -12.04
N LEU A 63 1.61 -5.42 -11.05
CA LEU A 63 2.11 -6.02 -9.82
C LEU A 63 0.92 -6.51 -8.96
N SER A 64 1.19 -7.34 -7.95
CA SER A 64 0.18 -7.67 -6.95
C SER A 64 -0.16 -6.46 -6.08
N ASP A 65 -1.34 -6.47 -5.46
CA ASP A 65 -1.75 -5.44 -4.50
C ASP A 65 -0.72 -5.27 -3.38
N ASP A 66 -0.18 -6.38 -2.84
CA ASP A 66 0.88 -6.34 -1.82
C ASP A 66 2.14 -5.64 -2.29
N SER A 67 2.50 -5.81 -3.56
CA SER A 67 3.66 -5.15 -4.15
C SER A 67 3.42 -3.66 -4.29
N TYR A 68 2.22 -3.24 -4.71
CA TYR A 68 1.84 -1.82 -4.74
C TYR A 68 1.81 -1.20 -3.34
N ARG A 69 1.26 -1.91 -2.35
CA ARG A 69 1.29 -1.46 -0.94
C ARG A 69 2.72 -1.38 -0.40
N ALA A 70 3.61 -2.29 -0.78
CA ALA A 70 5.04 -2.20 -0.42
C ALA A 70 5.70 -0.96 -1.03
N LEU A 71 5.47 -0.69 -2.32
CA LEU A 71 5.95 0.52 -2.99
C LEU A 71 5.40 1.81 -2.35
N TYR A 72 4.17 1.76 -1.83
CA TYR A 72 3.59 2.85 -1.06
C TYR A 72 4.30 3.05 0.27
N ARG A 73 4.55 1.98 1.04
CA ARG A 73 5.29 2.04 2.31
C ARG A 73 6.75 2.50 2.12
N GLU A 74 7.35 2.17 0.98
CA GLU A 74 8.69 2.64 0.58
C GLU A 74 8.71 4.12 0.13
N GLY A 75 7.55 4.76 -0.02
CA GLY A 75 7.44 6.14 -0.50
C GLY A 75 7.64 6.30 -2.01
N ARG A 76 7.72 5.20 -2.78
CA ARG A 76 7.77 5.25 -4.25
C ARG A 76 6.42 5.64 -4.84
N ILE A 77 5.34 5.21 -4.20
CA ILE A 77 3.99 5.72 -4.43
C ILE A 77 3.65 6.57 -3.21
N THR A 78 3.30 7.83 -3.42
CA THR A 78 2.96 8.74 -2.32
C THR A 78 1.44 8.88 -2.22
N GLN A 79 0.96 9.36 -1.07
CA GLN A 79 -0.45 9.71 -0.91
C GLN A 79 -0.88 10.77 -1.94
N GLU A 80 0.01 11.71 -2.26
CA GLU A 80 -0.23 12.74 -3.30
C GLU A 80 -0.45 12.11 -4.68
N HIS A 81 0.35 11.11 -5.07
CA HIS A 81 0.13 10.39 -6.33
C HIS A 81 -1.26 9.73 -6.38
N LEU A 82 -1.67 9.07 -5.28
CA LEU A 82 -2.98 8.42 -5.21
C LEU A 82 -4.11 9.46 -5.27
N LEU A 83 -4.00 10.54 -4.49
CA LEU A 83 -4.99 11.61 -4.46
C LEU A 83 -5.14 12.29 -5.81
N GLN A 84 -4.04 12.50 -6.54
CA GLN A 84 -4.10 13.07 -7.87
C GLN A 84 -4.93 12.19 -8.80
N VAL A 85 -4.62 10.88 -8.88
CA VAL A 85 -5.35 9.94 -9.75
C VAL A 85 -6.82 9.82 -9.35
N LEU A 86 -7.13 9.77 -8.04
CA LEU A 86 -8.51 9.71 -7.55
C LEU A 86 -9.33 10.95 -7.89
N ASN A 87 -8.70 12.13 -7.94
CA ASN A 87 -9.38 13.39 -8.28
C ASN A 87 -9.46 13.64 -9.78
N GLU A 88 -8.61 13.01 -10.59
CA GLU A 88 -8.65 13.10 -12.06
C GLU A 88 -9.79 12.26 -12.66
N ASP A 89 -10.21 11.19 -11.98
CA ASP A 89 -11.30 10.33 -12.45
C ASP A 89 -12.66 10.77 -11.89
N GLU A 90 -13.42 11.51 -12.71
CA GLU A 90 -14.76 11.99 -12.36
C GLU A 90 -15.74 10.85 -12.00
N ALA A 91 -15.53 9.64 -12.51
CA ALA A 91 -16.41 8.50 -12.24
C ALA A 91 -16.28 7.98 -10.80
N LEU A 92 -15.19 8.33 -10.11
CA LEU A 92 -14.95 7.93 -8.72
C LEU A 92 -15.63 8.88 -7.71
N ASP A 93 -16.07 10.07 -8.13
CA ASP A 93 -16.70 11.08 -7.25
C ASP A 93 -15.96 11.24 -5.90
N ALA A 94 -14.63 11.32 -5.94
CA ALA A 94 -13.78 11.20 -4.76
C ALA A 94 -14.07 12.28 -3.69
N GLN A 95 -14.61 13.43 -4.10
CA GLN A 95 -14.92 14.54 -3.21
C GLN A 95 -16.26 14.42 -2.47
N SER A 96 -17.07 13.42 -2.83
CA SER A 96 -18.38 13.16 -2.22
C SER A 96 -18.25 12.87 -0.72
N LEU A 97 -19.12 13.48 0.08
CA LEU A 97 -19.19 13.23 1.52
C LEU A 97 -19.99 11.94 1.74
N VAL A 98 -19.34 10.95 2.34
CA VAL A 98 -19.97 9.67 2.72
C VAL A 98 -20.51 9.76 4.13
N VAL A 99 -19.77 10.41 5.03
CA VAL A 99 -20.19 10.66 6.41
C VAL A 99 -20.00 12.14 6.71
N ASP A 100 -21.07 12.77 7.20
CA ASP A 100 -21.05 14.14 7.71
C ASP A 100 -21.67 14.14 9.11
N LEU A 101 -20.82 14.19 10.13
CA LEU A 101 -21.20 14.35 11.52
C LEU A 101 -20.89 15.77 12.01
N GLY A 102 -20.96 16.77 11.12
CA GLY A 102 -20.69 18.17 11.44
C GLY A 102 -19.21 18.45 11.70
N GLU A 103 -18.92 19.30 12.69
CA GLU A 103 -17.53 19.69 13.02
C GLU A 103 -16.68 18.53 13.58
N ASP A 104 -17.32 17.44 14.00
CA ASP A 104 -16.65 16.34 14.69
C ASP A 104 -15.95 15.34 13.75
N LEU A 105 -16.54 15.08 12.58
CA LEU A 105 -16.01 14.14 11.58
C LEU A 105 -16.69 14.30 10.22
N GLN A 106 -15.86 14.49 9.19
CA GLN A 106 -16.26 14.44 7.80
C GLN A 106 -15.38 13.41 7.08
N ILE A 107 -16.01 12.43 6.45
CA ILE A 107 -15.32 11.40 5.65
C ILE A 107 -15.78 11.53 4.22
N ARG A 108 -14.81 11.70 3.32
CA ARG A 108 -15.03 11.72 1.87
C ARG A 108 -14.79 10.34 1.28
N LEU A 109 -15.32 10.11 0.09
CA LEU A 109 -15.11 8.87 -0.63
C LEU A 109 -13.62 8.65 -0.96
N GLN A 110 -12.84 9.73 -1.17
CA GLN A 110 -11.38 9.65 -1.30
C GLN A 110 -10.71 8.96 -0.11
N ASP A 111 -11.21 9.18 1.11
CA ASP A 111 -10.58 8.66 2.33
C ASP A 111 -10.78 7.15 2.40
N LEU A 112 -11.96 6.68 1.95
CA LEU A 112 -12.26 5.26 1.81
C LEU A 112 -11.40 4.60 0.72
N TYR A 113 -11.21 5.26 -0.42
CA TYR A 113 -10.34 4.74 -1.47
C TYR A 113 -8.88 4.66 -1.02
N LEU A 114 -8.36 5.69 -0.36
CA LEU A 114 -7.02 5.66 0.20
C LEU A 114 -6.87 4.52 1.20
N LEU A 115 -7.85 4.33 2.10
CA LEU A 115 -7.83 3.23 3.05
C LEU A 115 -7.80 1.87 2.34
N ALA A 116 -8.68 1.65 1.36
CA ALA A 116 -8.75 0.40 0.60
C ALA A 116 -7.47 0.09 -0.21
N LEU A 117 -6.83 1.13 -0.76
CA LEU A 117 -5.59 0.99 -1.54
C LEU A 117 -4.34 0.79 -0.66
N THR A 118 -4.33 1.29 0.57
CA THR A 118 -3.13 1.29 1.42
C THR A 118 -3.17 0.24 2.53
N ALA A 119 -4.36 -0.10 3.05
CA ALA A 119 -4.54 -1.10 4.10
C ALA A 119 -4.99 -2.45 3.52
N PRO A 120 -4.45 -3.58 4.01
CA PRO A 120 -4.92 -4.91 3.64
C PRO A 120 -6.24 -5.21 4.38
N ILE A 121 -7.37 -5.05 3.68
CA ILE A 121 -8.69 -5.43 4.20
C ILE A 121 -9.10 -6.71 3.48
N ASP A 122 -8.63 -7.84 4.01
CA ASP A 122 -8.91 -9.16 3.46
C ASP A 122 -10.23 -9.71 4.01
N ALA A 123 -10.98 -10.41 3.15
CA ALA A 123 -12.19 -11.10 3.57
C ALA A 123 -11.83 -12.28 4.49
N ILE A 124 -12.44 -12.30 5.68
CA ILE A 124 -12.32 -13.41 6.63
C ILE A 124 -13.61 -14.21 6.66
N THR A 125 -13.48 -15.54 6.77
CA THR A 125 -14.63 -16.42 6.98
C THR A 125 -15.14 -16.33 8.42
N PRO A 126 -16.41 -16.69 8.71
CA PRO A 126 -16.92 -16.69 10.07
C PRO A 126 -16.09 -17.55 11.04
N CYS A 127 -15.62 -18.73 10.61
CA CYS A 127 -14.76 -19.58 11.43
C CYS A 127 -13.41 -18.92 11.75
N GLN A 128 -12.81 -18.22 10.77
CA GLN A 128 -11.58 -17.48 11.01
C GLN A 128 -11.81 -16.31 11.96
N LEU A 129 -12.92 -15.58 11.81
CA LEU A 129 -13.28 -14.49 12.71
C LEU A 129 -13.42 -15.00 14.15
N ASN A 130 -14.19 -16.07 14.38
CA ASN A 130 -14.38 -16.65 15.71
C ASN A 130 -13.03 -17.11 16.30
N TRP A 131 -12.22 -17.85 15.52
CA TRP A 131 -10.91 -18.28 15.97
C TRP A 131 -9.97 -17.11 16.31
N GLN A 132 -9.93 -16.07 15.48
CA GLN A 132 -9.13 -14.87 15.76
C GLN A 132 -9.64 -14.10 16.99
N ALA A 133 -10.95 -14.04 17.19
CA ALA A 133 -11.54 -13.41 18.36
C ALA A 133 -11.19 -14.18 19.65
N ASP A 134 -11.36 -15.50 19.64
CA ASP A 134 -11.18 -16.34 20.82
C ASP A 134 -9.70 -16.60 21.15
N GLU A 135 -8.89 -16.96 20.14
CA GLU A 135 -7.49 -17.40 20.35
C GLU A 135 -6.47 -16.27 20.18
N MET A 136 -6.74 -15.30 19.31
CA MET A 136 -5.83 -14.18 19.06
C MET A 136 -6.26 -12.89 19.77
N ASN A 137 -7.44 -12.88 20.41
CA ASN A 137 -8.00 -11.74 21.13
C ASN A 137 -7.99 -10.44 20.29
N ILE A 138 -8.31 -10.55 18.98
CA ILE A 138 -8.20 -9.42 18.03
C ILE A 138 -9.12 -8.23 18.40
N LEU A 139 -10.15 -8.45 19.22
CA LEU A 139 -11.07 -7.42 19.67
C LEU A 139 -10.59 -6.68 20.94
N ALA A 140 -9.41 -7.02 21.48
CA ALA A 140 -8.86 -6.34 22.65
C ALA A 140 -7.94 -5.16 22.32
N HIS A 141 -7.39 -5.12 21.11
CA HIS A 141 -6.40 -4.12 20.71
C HIS A 141 -6.63 -3.60 19.29
N VAL A 142 -6.38 -2.31 19.09
CA VAL A 142 -6.46 -1.65 17.79
C VAL A 142 -5.39 -2.24 16.88
N HIS A 143 -5.77 -2.53 15.64
CA HIS A 143 -4.87 -3.11 14.65
C HIS A 143 -3.59 -2.26 14.48
N PRO A 144 -2.38 -2.87 14.41
CA PRO A 144 -1.12 -2.15 14.39
C PRO A 144 -0.94 -1.21 13.19
N ASP A 145 -1.63 -1.47 12.08
CA ASP A 145 -1.60 -0.60 10.89
C ASP A 145 -2.37 0.72 11.08
N VAL A 146 -3.15 0.87 12.16
CA VAL A 146 -3.82 2.14 12.47
C VAL A 146 -2.80 3.14 13.02
N PRO A 147 -2.68 4.35 12.42
CA PRO A 147 -1.77 5.38 12.92
C PRO A 147 -1.99 5.69 14.40
N GLY A 148 -0.90 5.76 15.17
CA GLY A 148 -0.96 5.96 16.63
C GLY A 148 -1.69 7.24 17.05
N GLN A 149 -1.62 8.30 16.24
CA GLN A 149 -2.36 9.54 16.49
C GLN A 149 -3.88 9.34 16.42
N LEU A 150 -4.37 8.60 15.42
CA LEU A 150 -5.80 8.28 15.29
C LEU A 150 -6.24 7.37 16.44
N LYS A 151 -5.43 6.37 16.80
CA LYS A 151 -5.68 5.54 17.98
C LYS A 151 -5.84 6.38 19.25
N GLN A 152 -4.92 7.33 19.51
CA GLN A 152 -5.01 8.19 20.69
C GLN A 152 -6.22 9.13 20.67
N GLN A 153 -6.54 9.72 19.52
CA GLN A 153 -7.72 10.58 19.37
C GLN A 153 -9.01 9.81 19.63
N TRP A 154 -9.12 8.60 19.06
CA TRP A 154 -10.28 7.73 19.25
C TRP A 154 -10.42 7.27 20.70
N LEU A 155 -9.33 6.81 21.34
CA LEU A 155 -9.34 6.44 22.76
C LEU A 155 -9.68 7.63 23.67
N GLY A 156 -9.24 8.84 23.35
CA GLY A 156 -9.64 10.05 24.08
C GLY A 156 -11.16 10.32 24.01
N ARG A 157 -11.79 10.07 22.85
CA ARG A 157 -13.25 10.16 22.67
C ARG A 157 -13.99 9.02 23.36
N ALA A 158 -13.42 7.83 23.41
CA ALA A 158 -14.00 6.71 24.15
C ALA A 158 -13.96 6.97 25.67
N ALA A 159 -12.85 7.49 26.18
CA ALA A 159 -12.69 7.84 27.59
C ALA A 159 -13.68 8.92 28.05
N SER A 160 -13.98 9.91 27.20
CA SER A 160 -14.99 10.94 27.53
C SER A 160 -16.42 10.38 27.62
N LYS A 161 -16.69 9.22 26.99
CA LYS A 161 -17.93 8.44 27.13
C LYS A 161 -17.91 7.43 28.28
N GLY A 162 -16.84 7.38 29.07
CA GLY A 162 -16.70 6.48 30.22
C GLY A 162 -16.07 5.12 29.92
N LEU A 163 -15.56 4.90 28.71
CA LEU A 163 -14.85 3.68 28.33
C LEU A 163 -13.35 3.85 28.63
N ALA A 164 -12.90 3.32 29.76
CA ALA A 164 -11.53 3.52 30.25
C ALA A 164 -10.49 2.61 29.57
N ASP A 165 -10.90 1.42 29.12
CA ASP A 165 -10.01 0.40 28.57
C ASP A 165 -10.13 0.30 27.05
N GLU A 166 -9.00 0.04 26.37
CA GLU A 166 -8.96 -0.13 24.91
C GLU A 166 -9.88 -1.25 24.44
N SER A 167 -9.88 -2.38 25.15
CA SER A 167 -10.76 -3.51 24.86
C SER A 167 -12.25 -3.16 25.00
N ALA A 168 -12.61 -2.33 26.00
CA ALA A 168 -13.99 -1.87 26.17
C ALA A 168 -14.41 -0.93 25.03
N ALA A 169 -13.52 -0.05 24.58
CA ALA A 169 -13.78 0.83 23.44
C ALA A 169 -13.94 0.06 22.12
N ILE A 170 -13.14 -0.98 21.89
CA ILE A 170 -13.25 -1.83 20.70
C ILE A 170 -14.53 -2.66 20.75
N GLY A 171 -14.87 -3.21 21.93
CA GLY A 171 -16.12 -3.95 22.12
C GLY A 171 -17.36 -3.12 21.85
N ASP A 172 -17.39 -1.86 22.31
CA ASP A 172 -18.47 -0.91 22.03
C ASP A 172 -18.60 -0.63 20.53
N LEU A 173 -17.48 -0.34 19.86
CA LEU A 173 -17.45 -0.12 18.41
C LEU A 173 -17.92 -1.36 17.63
N TRP A 174 -17.45 -2.54 18.03
CA TRP A 174 -17.82 -3.81 17.43
C TRP A 174 -19.32 -4.06 17.54
N GLN A 175 -19.89 -3.90 18.74
CA GLN A 175 -21.31 -4.06 18.97
C GLN A 175 -22.15 -3.08 18.13
N ALA A 176 -21.75 -1.81 18.10
CA ALA A 176 -22.41 -0.80 17.27
C ALA A 176 -22.36 -1.14 15.77
N CYS A 177 -21.24 -1.70 15.28
CA CYS A 177 -21.13 -2.18 13.91
C CYS A 177 -22.09 -3.35 13.62
N LEU A 178 -22.22 -4.31 14.53
CA LEU A 178 -23.13 -5.45 14.36
C LEU A 178 -24.59 -5.02 14.34
N GLU A 179 -24.99 -4.14 15.26
CA GLU A 179 -26.34 -3.59 15.31
C GLU A 179 -26.67 -2.83 14.03
N SER A 180 -25.75 -1.95 13.59
CA SER A 180 -25.94 -1.15 12.38
C SER A 180 -26.02 -1.99 11.10
N LEU A 181 -25.30 -3.12 11.05
CA LEU A 181 -25.28 -4.02 9.90
C LEU A 181 -26.31 -5.15 10.00
N GLY A 182 -27.04 -5.27 11.12
CA GLY A 182 -28.00 -6.35 11.36
C GLY A 182 -27.34 -7.74 11.48
N LEU A 183 -26.10 -7.80 11.97
CA LEU A 183 -25.27 -9.01 12.01
C LEU A 183 -25.23 -9.70 13.38
N GLU A 184 -26.09 -9.31 14.32
CA GLU A 184 -26.14 -9.84 15.69
C GLU A 184 -26.26 -11.38 15.77
N HIS A 185 -26.85 -12.00 14.74
CA HIS A 185 -27.05 -13.45 14.69
C HIS A 185 -25.88 -14.24 14.07
N PHE A 186 -24.93 -13.57 13.43
CA PHE A 186 -23.84 -14.21 12.68
C PHE A 186 -22.67 -14.68 13.54
N ILE A 187 -22.61 -14.22 14.80
CA ILE A 187 -21.57 -14.58 15.79
C ILE A 187 -22.16 -15.53 16.83
N ARG A 188 -22.96 -16.51 16.39
CA ARG A 188 -23.25 -17.67 17.24
C ARG A 188 -22.13 -18.66 17.06
N HIS A 189 -21.64 -19.24 18.15
CA HIS A 189 -20.66 -20.31 18.08
C HIS A 189 -21.24 -21.44 17.20
N PRO A 190 -20.43 -22.15 16.41
CA PRO A 190 -20.89 -23.32 15.67
C PRO A 190 -21.52 -24.41 16.56
N GLU A 191 -21.30 -24.33 17.89
CA GLU A 191 -21.88 -25.21 18.91
C GLU A 191 -23.26 -24.75 19.42
N ASP A 192 -23.70 -23.52 19.07
CA ASP A 192 -25.01 -22.94 19.42
C ASP A 192 -26.06 -23.09 18.29
N LEU A 193 -25.77 -23.91 17.28
CA LEU A 193 -26.65 -24.30 16.16
C LEU A 193 -27.07 -25.78 16.28
#